data_AF-A0A5B9W9G3-F1
#
_entry.id   AF-A0A5B9W9G3-F1
#
_cell.length_a   1.000
_cell.length_b   1.000
_cell.length_c   1.000
_cell.angle_alpha   90.00
_cell.angle_beta   90.00
_cell.angle_gamma   90.00
#
_symmetry.space_group_name_H-M   'P 1'
#
loop_
_entity.id
_entity.type
_entity.pdbx_description
1 polymer ?
#
loop_
_entity_poly.entity_id
_entity_poly.type
_entity_poly.pdbx_seq_one_letter_code
_entity_poly.pdbx_strand_id
1 'polypeptide(L)'
;MGDADDDFDASGPLGTGSPELNELLGMFDLPAFARRGQDMEYSVRQVHDRCRNRRGEYLEMVRMRLRQWAAVAQGPGDWEAAFTAPIDELWRLADAQPPRWADRPASLRLRRAAARDLAASVRRFNDRWRQLVASLNLGPANRIIDHYNRYYLLEKECVLGSARLAARYFTPIPPFSHEMLLETYPPLPQPELRAERS
;
A
#
# COMPACT_ATOMS: atom_id res chain seq x y z
N MET A 1 -25.52 -46.72 40.67
CA MET A 1 -24.92 -46.89 39.34
C MET A 1 -25.30 -45.64 38.58
N GLY A 2 -24.47 -44.61 38.72
CA GLY A 2 -24.76 -43.26 38.25
C GLY A 2 -23.44 -42.56 37.90
N ASP A 3 -23.52 -41.81 36.82
CA ASP A 3 -22.75 -40.64 36.39
C ASP A 3 -21.24 -40.84 36.14
N ALA A 4 -20.78 -40.79 34.88
CA ALA A 4 -20.59 -39.59 34.04
C ALA A 4 -19.36 -38.80 34.52
N ASP A 5 -18.32 -38.74 33.70
CA ASP A 5 -17.91 -37.50 33.03
C ASP A 5 -16.53 -37.65 32.37
N ASP A 6 -16.57 -37.58 31.05
CA ASP A 6 -15.53 -37.01 30.19
C ASP A 6 -15.15 -35.63 30.73
N ASP A 7 -13.87 -35.35 30.92
CA ASP A 7 -13.35 -34.00 30.78
C ASP A 7 -11.82 -34.01 30.68
N PHE A 8 -11.30 -33.94 29.45
CA PHE A 8 -9.93 -33.49 29.21
C PHE A 8 -9.89 -32.67 27.91
N ASP A 9 -10.71 -31.61 27.87
CA ASP A 9 -10.51 -30.51 26.93
C ASP A 9 -10.38 -29.20 27.70
N ALA A 10 -9.16 -28.71 27.83
CA ALA A 10 -8.88 -27.34 28.23
C ALA A 10 -7.56 -26.87 27.60
N SER A 11 -7.54 -26.82 26.26
CA SER A 11 -6.72 -25.84 25.56
C SER A 11 -7.27 -24.44 25.87
N GLY A 12 -6.88 -23.89 27.02
CA GLY A 12 -7.23 -22.54 27.44
C GLY A 12 -6.53 -21.46 26.59
N PRO A 13 -7.18 -20.32 26.36
CA PRO A 13 -6.65 -19.25 25.51
C PRO A 13 -5.46 -18.57 26.19
N LEU A 14 -4.36 -18.41 25.42
CA LEU A 14 -3.28 -17.48 25.74
C LEU A 14 -3.83 -16.05 25.71
N GLY A 15 -4.45 -15.61 26.80
CA GLY A 15 -5.10 -14.31 26.90
C GLY A 15 -5.00 -13.76 28.32
N THR A 16 -4.50 -12.53 28.40
CA THR A 16 -4.36 -11.69 29.60
C THR A 16 -3.20 -12.06 30.53
N GLY A 17 -2.02 -11.44 30.29
CA GLY A 17 -1.03 -11.27 31.35
C GLY A 17 -1.69 -10.58 32.54
N SER A 18 -1.34 -11.00 33.76
CA SER A 18 -1.99 -10.51 34.97
C SER A 18 -1.99 -8.97 35.03
N PRO A 19 -3.09 -8.34 35.46
CA PRO A 19 -3.17 -6.89 35.59
C PRO A 19 -2.08 -6.33 36.51
N GLU A 20 -1.66 -7.08 37.54
CA GLU A 20 -0.52 -6.75 38.41
C GLU A 20 0.82 -6.70 37.65
N LEU A 21 1.02 -7.56 36.64
CA LEU A 21 2.22 -7.49 35.77
C LEU A 21 2.18 -6.26 34.87
N ASN A 22 1.00 -5.87 34.38
CA ASN A 22 0.83 -4.64 33.60
C ASN A 22 0.98 -3.37 34.46
N GLU A 23 0.57 -3.41 35.73
CA GLU A 23 0.72 -2.31 36.68
C GLU A 23 2.19 -2.15 37.14
N LEU A 24 2.91 -3.26 37.33
CA LEU A 24 4.36 -3.27 37.52
C LEU A 24 5.14 -2.85 36.26
N LEU A 25 4.71 -3.28 35.07
CA LEU A 25 5.27 -2.82 33.77
C LEU A 25 4.96 -1.36 33.46
N GLY A 26 3.96 -0.75 34.11
CA GLY A 26 3.70 0.70 34.03
C GLY A 26 4.73 1.54 34.77
N MET A 27 5.49 0.95 35.71
CA MET A 27 6.55 1.63 36.47
C MET A 27 7.95 1.50 35.84
N PHE A 28 8.14 0.55 34.91
CA PHE A 28 9.41 0.32 34.22
C PHE A 28 9.23 0.59 32.73
N ASP A 29 10.14 1.36 32.12
CA ASP A 29 10.13 1.57 30.67
C ASP A 29 10.01 0.23 29.92
N LEU A 30 9.28 0.24 28.79
CA LEU A 30 9.13 -0.93 27.91
C LEU A 30 10.49 -1.59 27.64
N PRO A 31 10.60 -2.94 27.67
CA PRO A 31 11.86 -3.62 27.35
C PRO A 31 12.46 -3.14 26.02
N ALA A 32 13.79 -3.13 25.92
CA ALA A 32 14.50 -2.60 24.74
C ALA A 32 14.01 -3.22 23.41
N PHE A 33 13.78 -4.54 23.38
CA PHE A 33 13.26 -5.22 22.19
C PHE A 33 11.86 -4.71 21.81
N ALA A 34 10.99 -4.44 22.78
CA ALA A 34 9.62 -3.97 22.53
C ALA A 34 9.63 -2.57 21.91
N ARG A 35 10.45 -1.65 22.44
CA ARG A 35 10.65 -0.32 21.85
C ARG A 35 11.19 -0.41 20.43
N ARG A 36 12.17 -1.28 20.20
CA ARG A 36 12.75 -1.49 18.87
C ARG A 36 11.73 -2.02 17.86
N GLY A 37 10.84 -2.93 18.30
CA GLY A 37 9.71 -3.39 17.50
C GLY A 37 8.79 -2.23 17.11
N GLN A 38 8.39 -1.41 18.09
CA GLN A 38 7.54 -0.24 17.85
C GLN A 38 8.19 0.80 16.92
N ASP A 39 9.47 1.11 17.12
CA ASP A 39 10.22 2.05 16.27
C ASP A 39 10.28 1.57 14.82
N MET A 40 10.53 0.27 14.64
CA MET A 40 10.52 -0.36 13.31
C MET A 40 9.14 -0.27 12.67
N GLU A 41 8.08 -0.69 13.39
CA GLU A 41 6.72 -0.69 12.85
C GLU A 41 6.27 0.72 12.46
N TYR A 42 6.58 1.69 13.32
CA TYR A 42 6.32 3.09 13.06
C TYR A 42 7.05 3.58 11.81
N SER A 43 8.35 3.28 11.69
CA SER A 43 9.16 3.69 10.55
C SER A 43 8.66 3.07 9.24
N VAL A 44 8.29 1.78 9.25
CA VAL A 44 7.72 1.09 8.08
C VAL A 44 6.39 1.74 7.68
N ARG A 45 5.50 1.94 8.65
CA ARG A 45 4.19 2.58 8.42
C ARG A 45 4.34 3.97 7.82
N GLN A 46 5.27 4.78 8.34
CA GLN A 46 5.52 6.14 7.87
C GLN A 46 5.95 6.19 6.39
N VAL A 47 6.81 5.27 5.94
CA VAL A 47 7.22 5.19 4.51
C VAL A 47 6.01 4.89 3.63
N HIS A 48 5.20 3.90 4.01
CA HIS A 48 3.99 3.54 3.26
C HIS A 48 2.93 4.65 3.26
N ASP A 49 2.69 5.31 4.40
CA ASP A 49 1.75 6.43 4.51
C ASP A 49 2.17 7.58 3.60
N ARG A 50 3.46 7.94 3.62
CA ARG A 50 3.99 8.98 2.73
C ARG A 50 3.78 8.62 1.25
N CYS A 51 4.03 7.37 0.87
CA CYS A 51 3.81 6.91 -0.50
C CYS A 51 2.32 6.97 -0.89
N ARG A 52 1.43 6.43 -0.04
CA ARG A 52 -0.02 6.45 -0.27
C ARG A 52 -0.56 7.87 -0.42
N ASN A 53 -0.21 8.77 0.50
CA ASN A 53 -0.70 10.14 0.50
C ASN A 53 -0.26 10.89 -0.76
N ARG A 54 1.04 10.85 -1.09
CA ARG A 54 1.56 11.51 -2.28
C ARG A 54 1.02 10.93 -3.58
N ARG A 55 0.86 9.61 -3.63
CA ARG A 55 0.24 8.95 -4.78
C ARG A 55 -1.20 9.43 -4.96
N GLY A 56 -1.99 9.46 -3.88
CA GLY A 56 -3.36 9.97 -3.88
C GLY A 56 -3.45 11.39 -4.43
N GLU A 57 -2.61 12.30 -3.91
CA GLU A 57 -2.52 13.69 -4.37
C GLU A 57 -2.25 13.78 -5.88
N TYR A 58 -1.31 12.99 -6.41
CA TYR A 58 -0.97 13.04 -7.83
C TYR A 58 -2.03 12.38 -8.73
N LEU A 59 -2.80 11.42 -8.20
CA LEU A 59 -3.88 10.76 -8.93
C LEU A 59 -5.11 11.64 -9.11
N GLU A 60 -5.30 12.71 -8.34
CA GLU A 60 -6.47 13.60 -8.44
C GLU A 60 -6.69 14.13 -9.87
N MET A 61 -5.62 14.52 -10.56
CA MET A 61 -5.73 14.98 -11.93
C MET A 61 -6.13 13.84 -12.89
N VAL A 62 -5.59 12.64 -12.69
CA VAL A 62 -5.96 11.46 -13.50
C VAL A 62 -7.44 11.11 -13.29
N ARG A 63 -7.90 11.08 -12.03
CA ARG A 63 -9.32 10.85 -11.67
C ARG A 63 -10.22 11.88 -12.31
N MET A 64 -9.83 13.15 -12.30
CA MET A 64 -10.55 14.22 -13.00
C MET A 64 -10.63 13.94 -14.51
N ARG A 65 -9.52 13.58 -15.16
CA ARG A 65 -9.51 13.28 -16.60
C ARG A 65 -10.28 12.02 -16.96
N LEU A 66 -10.29 11.01 -16.11
CA LEU A 66 -11.15 9.83 -16.26
C LEU A 66 -12.63 10.22 -16.22
N ARG A 67 -13.05 11.09 -15.28
CA ARG A 67 -14.43 11.62 -15.27
C ARG A 67 -14.77 12.41 -16.52
N GLN A 68 -13.85 13.23 -17.03
CA GLN A 68 -14.06 13.97 -18.28
C GLN A 68 -14.19 13.03 -19.48
N TRP A 69 -13.42 11.94 -19.53
CA TRP A 69 -13.58 10.89 -20.52
C TRP A 69 -14.97 10.24 -20.43
N ALA A 70 -15.41 9.86 -19.23
CA ALA A 70 -16.74 9.27 -19.04
C ALA A 70 -17.88 10.20 -19.46
N ALA A 71 -17.72 11.52 -19.31
CA ALA A 71 -18.70 12.51 -19.73
C ALA A 71 -18.81 12.67 -21.26
N VAL A 72 -17.89 12.12 -22.05
CA VAL A 72 -17.91 12.19 -23.52
C VAL A 72 -18.06 10.83 -24.20
N ALA A 73 -17.89 9.74 -23.45
CA ALA A 73 -18.02 8.36 -23.89
C ALA A 73 -19.36 7.76 -23.43
N GLN A 74 -19.93 6.86 -24.23
CA GLN A 74 -21.21 6.21 -23.94
C GLN A 74 -21.07 4.92 -23.09
N GLY A 75 -19.87 4.37 -23.01
CA GLY A 75 -19.62 3.14 -22.27
C GLY A 75 -18.15 2.73 -22.26
N PRO A 76 -17.82 1.59 -21.62
CA PRO A 76 -16.45 1.10 -21.55
C PRO A 76 -15.86 0.84 -22.93
N GLY A 77 -16.63 0.33 -23.90
CA GLY A 77 -16.15 0.02 -25.26
C GLY A 77 -15.80 1.23 -26.15
N ASP A 78 -16.13 2.46 -25.73
CA ASP A 78 -15.87 3.66 -26.53
C ASP A 78 -14.38 4.03 -26.63
N TRP A 79 -13.51 3.34 -25.88
CA TRP A 79 -12.06 3.55 -25.95
C TRP A 79 -11.51 3.32 -27.36
N GLU A 80 -12.11 2.43 -28.16
CA GLU A 80 -11.63 2.10 -29.51
C GLU A 80 -11.56 3.31 -30.46
N ALA A 81 -12.39 4.33 -30.23
CA ALA A 81 -12.39 5.52 -31.06
C ALA A 81 -11.16 6.43 -30.83
N ALA A 82 -10.45 6.26 -29.70
CA ALA A 82 -9.39 7.17 -29.28
C ALA A 82 -8.09 6.49 -28.79
N PHE A 83 -8.16 5.24 -28.34
CA PHE A 83 -7.04 4.48 -27.78
C PHE A 83 -6.74 3.21 -28.59
N THR A 84 -5.52 2.67 -28.43
CA THR A 84 -5.12 1.40 -29.06
C THR A 84 -5.49 0.17 -28.22
N ALA A 85 -5.72 0.35 -26.92
CA ALA A 85 -6.07 -0.70 -25.97
C ALA A 85 -7.13 -0.23 -24.95
N PRO A 86 -7.81 -1.16 -24.25
CA PRO A 86 -8.73 -0.83 -23.17
C PRO A 86 -8.07 -0.03 -22.05
N ILE A 87 -8.84 0.86 -21.42
CA ILE A 87 -8.38 1.73 -20.33
C ILE A 87 -9.04 1.40 -18.98
N ASP A 88 -9.75 0.28 -18.86
CA ASP A 88 -10.46 -0.12 -17.64
C ASP A 88 -9.54 -0.22 -16.42
N GLU A 89 -8.32 -0.70 -16.64
CA GLU A 89 -7.30 -0.85 -15.61
C GLU A 89 -6.90 0.50 -14.98
N LEU A 90 -7.02 1.62 -15.72
CA LEU A 90 -6.77 2.95 -15.18
C LEU A 90 -7.77 3.32 -14.08
N TRP A 91 -9.03 2.92 -14.21
CA TRP A 91 -10.06 3.21 -13.20
C TRP A 91 -9.72 2.51 -11.88
N ARG A 92 -9.34 1.24 -11.96
CA ARG A 92 -8.95 0.41 -10.82
C ARG A 92 -7.68 0.94 -10.14
N LEU A 93 -6.62 1.15 -10.90
CA LEU A 93 -5.31 1.57 -10.36
C LEU A 93 -5.28 3.02 -9.88
N ALA A 94 -6.14 3.88 -10.44
CA ALA A 94 -6.31 5.24 -9.94
C ALA A 94 -7.25 5.32 -8.73
N ASP A 95 -7.89 4.21 -8.33
CA ASP A 95 -8.94 4.20 -7.31
C ASP A 95 -9.99 5.28 -7.61
N ALA A 96 -10.47 5.29 -8.86
CA ALA A 96 -11.46 6.23 -9.34
C ALA A 96 -12.86 5.68 -9.10
N GLN A 97 -13.81 6.56 -8.79
CA GLN A 97 -15.22 6.18 -8.68
C GLN A 97 -15.73 5.57 -9.99
N PRO A 98 -16.71 4.63 -9.93
CA PRO A 98 -17.33 4.08 -11.12
C PRO A 98 -17.83 5.18 -12.07
N PRO A 99 -17.56 5.08 -13.38
CA PRO A 99 -17.93 6.11 -14.35
C PRO A 99 -19.45 6.25 -14.46
N ARG A 100 -19.91 7.49 -14.59
CA ARG A 100 -21.24 7.80 -15.13
C ARG A 100 -21.05 8.19 -16.58
N TRP A 101 -21.41 7.28 -17.48
CA TRP A 101 -21.27 7.47 -18.92
C TRP A 101 -22.28 8.47 -19.46
N ALA A 102 -21.96 9.09 -20.58
CA ALA A 102 -22.89 9.97 -21.28
C ALA A 102 -24.02 9.17 -21.95
N ASP A 103 -25.24 9.73 -21.96
CA ASP A 103 -26.38 9.09 -22.65
C ASP A 103 -26.15 8.96 -24.16
N ARG A 104 -25.36 9.87 -24.73
CA ARG A 104 -24.96 9.90 -26.14
C ARG A 104 -23.47 10.23 -26.26
N PRO A 105 -22.75 9.57 -27.19
CA PRO A 105 -21.33 9.85 -27.38
C PRO A 105 -21.15 11.25 -27.95
N ALA A 106 -20.16 11.97 -27.43
CA ALA A 106 -19.78 13.25 -28.01
C ALA A 106 -19.14 13.09 -29.40
N SER A 107 -18.96 14.22 -30.09
CA SER A 107 -18.24 14.24 -31.37
C SER A 107 -16.85 13.60 -31.24
N LEU A 108 -16.40 12.94 -32.31
CA LEU A 108 -15.11 12.26 -32.33
C LEU A 108 -13.95 13.19 -31.96
N ARG A 109 -14.02 14.46 -32.39
CA ARG A 109 -13.05 15.51 -32.05
C ARG A 109 -12.97 15.74 -30.54
N LEU A 110 -14.11 15.83 -29.86
CA LEU A 110 -14.14 16.06 -28.41
C LEU A 110 -13.63 14.84 -27.65
N ARG A 111 -14.03 13.62 -28.05
CA ARG A 111 -13.52 12.37 -27.47
C ARG A 111 -11.99 12.27 -27.61
N ARG A 112 -11.44 12.55 -28.80
CA ARG A 112 -9.98 12.57 -29.01
C ARG A 112 -9.27 13.63 -28.16
N ALA A 113 -9.88 14.80 -27.96
CA ALA A 113 -9.32 15.82 -27.08
C ALA A 113 -9.27 15.34 -25.62
N ALA A 114 -10.36 14.78 -25.09
CA ALA A 114 -10.40 14.21 -23.75
C ALA A 114 -9.39 13.05 -23.58
N ALA A 115 -9.26 12.19 -24.60
CA ALA A 115 -8.28 11.10 -24.59
C ALA A 115 -6.83 11.60 -24.55
N ARG A 116 -6.50 12.63 -25.33
CA ARG A 116 -5.18 13.29 -25.30
C ARG A 116 -4.87 13.86 -23.92
N ASP A 117 -5.84 14.52 -23.30
CA ASP A 117 -5.70 15.09 -21.96
C ASP A 117 -5.49 14.01 -20.89
N LEU A 118 -6.24 12.91 -20.97
CA LEU A 118 -6.08 11.76 -20.10
C LEU A 118 -4.68 11.14 -20.25
N ALA A 119 -4.24 10.84 -21.47
CA ALA A 119 -2.92 10.27 -21.73
C ALA A 119 -1.78 11.20 -21.26
N ALA A 120 -1.91 12.50 -21.47
CA ALA A 120 -0.96 13.48 -20.96
C ALA A 120 -0.95 13.55 -19.43
N SER A 121 -2.10 13.40 -18.78
CA SER A 121 -2.19 13.37 -17.31
C SER A 121 -1.54 12.12 -16.74
N VAL A 122 -1.78 10.94 -17.32
CA VAL A 122 -1.16 9.68 -16.91
C VAL A 122 0.37 9.75 -17.04
N ARG A 123 0.88 10.29 -18.15
CA ARG A 123 2.33 10.50 -18.33
C ARG A 123 2.92 11.36 -17.22
N ARG A 124 2.33 12.54 -16.99
CA ARG A 124 2.81 13.47 -15.95
C ARG A 124 2.76 12.85 -14.55
N PHE A 125 1.71 12.08 -14.26
CA PHE A 125 1.63 11.31 -13.02
C PHE A 125 2.81 10.33 -12.92
N ASN A 126 3.05 9.51 -13.94
CA ASN A 126 4.12 8.51 -13.96
C ASN A 126 5.51 9.14 -13.79
N ASP A 127 5.78 10.24 -14.48
CA ASP A 127 7.06 10.94 -14.41
C ASP A 127 7.30 11.50 -12.99
N ARG A 128 6.30 12.22 -12.44
CA ARG A 128 6.38 12.78 -11.08
C ARG A 128 6.47 11.69 -10.02
N TRP A 129 5.75 10.59 -10.19
CA TRP A 129 5.75 9.48 -9.26
C TRP A 129 7.12 8.81 -9.21
N ARG A 130 7.70 8.48 -10.37
CA ARG A 130 9.05 7.90 -10.45
C ARG A 130 10.11 8.82 -9.87
N GLN A 131 10.05 10.12 -10.18
CA GLN A 131 10.96 11.13 -9.61
C GLN A 131 10.82 11.21 -8.09
N LEU A 132 9.58 11.25 -7.58
CA LEU A 132 9.34 11.28 -6.14
C LEU A 132 9.93 10.04 -5.47
N VAL A 133 9.61 8.84 -5.96
CA VAL A 133 10.12 7.59 -5.40
C VAL A 133 11.65 7.62 -5.40
N ALA A 134 12.29 7.90 -6.53
CA ALA A 134 13.75 7.99 -6.64
C ALA A 134 14.37 9.00 -5.67
N SER A 135 13.66 10.07 -5.32
CA SER A 135 14.12 11.10 -4.37
C SER A 135 13.93 10.72 -2.88
N LEU A 136 13.19 9.64 -2.57
CA LEU A 136 12.98 9.23 -1.18
C LEU A 136 14.29 8.77 -0.55
N ASN A 137 14.65 9.40 0.58
CA ASN A 137 15.74 8.93 1.42
C ASN A 137 15.28 7.76 2.31
N LEU A 138 15.54 6.54 1.85
CA LEU A 138 15.19 5.31 2.58
C LEU A 138 16.21 4.94 3.67
N GLY A 139 17.36 5.62 3.71
CA GLY A 139 18.47 5.32 4.63
C GLY A 139 18.07 5.30 6.11
N PRO A 140 17.36 6.32 6.64
CA PRO A 140 16.91 6.32 8.03
C PRO A 140 16.02 5.12 8.38
N ALA A 141 15.01 4.81 7.56
CA ALA A 141 14.12 3.69 7.79
C ALA A 141 14.87 2.35 7.71
N ASN A 142 15.75 2.19 6.72
CA ASN A 142 16.55 0.98 6.56
C ASN A 142 17.52 0.75 7.72
N ARG A 143 18.04 1.79 8.36
CA ARG A 143 18.84 1.64 9.60
C ARG A 143 18.01 1.13 10.77
N ILE A 144 16.77 1.58 10.91
CA ILE A 144 15.87 1.08 11.95
C ILE A 144 15.52 -0.39 11.69
N ILE A 145 15.23 -0.76 10.43
CA ILE A 145 14.99 -2.15 10.03
C ILE A 145 16.22 -3.02 10.30
N ASP A 146 17.42 -2.57 9.93
CA ASP A 146 18.68 -3.28 10.21
C ASP A 146 18.88 -3.52 11.71
N HIS A 147 18.70 -2.48 12.52
CA HIS A 147 18.79 -2.58 13.97
C HIS A 147 17.75 -3.57 14.54
N TYR A 148 16.51 -3.53 14.07
CA TYR A 148 15.47 -4.49 14.44
C TYR A 148 15.91 -5.92 14.09
N ASN A 149 16.28 -6.17 12.83
CA ASN A 149 16.67 -7.49 12.36
C ASN A 149 17.88 -8.06 13.13
N ARG A 150 18.82 -7.20 13.53
CA ARG A 150 20.06 -7.61 14.20
C ARG A 150 19.90 -7.82 15.70
N TYR A 151 19.17 -6.94 16.39
CA TYR A 151 19.20 -6.87 17.85
C TYR A 151 17.90 -7.32 18.53
N TYR A 152 16.76 -7.27 17.84
CA TYR A 152 15.47 -7.56 18.45
C TYR A 152 15.43 -8.97 19.07
N LEU A 153 15.90 -9.98 18.31
CA LEU A 153 15.87 -11.36 18.77
C LEU A 153 16.80 -11.60 19.96
N LEU A 154 18.00 -11.01 19.93
CA LEU A 154 18.99 -11.11 21.01
C LEU A 154 18.45 -10.48 22.29
N GLU A 155 17.90 -9.27 22.20
CA GLU A 155 17.31 -8.56 23.34
C GLU A 155 16.11 -9.33 23.92
N LYS A 156 15.26 -9.88 23.05
CA LYS A 156 14.10 -10.70 23.46
C LYS A 156 14.55 -12.00 24.14
N GLU A 157 15.62 -12.62 23.68
CA GLU A 157 16.20 -13.81 24.31
C GLU A 157 16.73 -13.53 25.71
N CYS A 158 17.46 -12.42 25.90
CA CYS A 158 17.95 -12.03 27.23
C CYS A 158 16.83 -11.83 28.25
N VAL A 159 15.67 -11.30 27.83
CA VAL A 159 14.51 -11.10 28.71
C VAL A 159 13.79 -12.41 29.00
N LEU A 160 13.63 -13.28 28.01
CA LEU A 160 12.85 -14.53 28.15
C LEU A 160 13.68 -15.70 28.69
N GLY A 161 15.01 -15.60 28.70
CA GLY A 161 15.91 -16.68 29.10
C GLY A 161 15.85 -17.91 28.19
N SER A 162 15.30 -17.77 26.97
CA SER A 162 15.09 -18.88 26.05
C SER A 162 15.09 -18.44 24.59
N ALA A 163 16.09 -18.88 23.82
CA ALA A 163 16.17 -18.66 22.37
C ALA A 163 14.92 -19.15 21.63
N ARG A 164 14.38 -20.31 22.03
CA ARG A 164 13.19 -20.91 21.41
C ARG A 164 11.95 -20.03 21.59
N LEU A 165 11.73 -19.49 22.79
CA LEU A 165 10.61 -18.58 23.05
C LEU A 165 10.82 -17.23 22.37
N ALA A 166 12.06 -16.74 22.31
CA ALA A 166 12.40 -15.50 21.65
C ALA A 166 12.18 -15.55 20.13
N ALA A 167 12.58 -16.64 19.47
CA ALA A 167 12.44 -16.82 18.02
C ALA A 167 10.98 -16.94 17.57
N ARG A 168 10.07 -17.29 18.48
CA ARG A 168 8.65 -17.42 18.16
C ARG A 168 8.09 -16.09 17.64
N TYR A 169 7.50 -16.14 16.45
CA TYR A 169 6.92 -15.00 15.72
C TYR A 169 7.90 -13.89 15.31
N PHE A 170 9.21 -14.11 15.41
CA PHE A 170 10.16 -13.20 14.81
C PHE A 170 10.21 -13.44 13.29
N THR A 171 10.04 -12.38 12.51
CA THR A 171 10.23 -12.41 11.06
C THR A 171 11.10 -11.21 10.67
N PRO A 172 12.27 -11.43 10.04
CA PRO A 172 13.10 -10.34 9.58
C PRO A 172 12.39 -9.59 8.46
N ILE A 173 12.58 -8.28 8.43
CA ILE A 173 11.94 -7.40 7.44
C ILE A 173 12.97 -7.00 6.41
N PRO A 174 12.68 -7.17 5.10
CA PRO A 174 13.62 -6.75 4.07
C PRO A 174 13.79 -5.22 4.09
N PRO A 175 15.01 -4.71 3.82
CA PRO A 175 15.20 -3.28 3.68
C PRO A 175 14.39 -2.76 2.49
N PHE A 176 13.92 -1.51 2.58
CA PHE A 176 13.25 -0.87 1.46
C PHE A 176 14.22 -0.63 0.31
N SER A 177 13.76 -0.92 -0.90
CA SER A 177 14.34 -0.47 -2.15
C SER A 177 13.34 0.40 -2.92
N HIS A 178 13.83 1.27 -3.78
CA HIS A 178 12.99 2.05 -4.68
C HIS A 178 12.16 1.17 -5.61
N GLU A 179 12.71 0.04 -6.05
CA GLU A 179 12.04 -0.97 -6.86
C GLU A 179 10.85 -1.59 -6.12
N MET A 180 11.04 -2.04 -4.88
CA MET A 180 9.97 -2.57 -4.03
C MET A 180 8.83 -1.56 -3.85
N LEU A 181 9.15 -0.27 -3.70
CA LEU A 181 8.13 0.78 -3.61
C LEU A 181 7.38 0.96 -4.94
N LEU A 182 8.05 0.84 -6.08
CA LEU A 182 7.39 0.87 -7.39
C LEU A 182 6.55 -0.38 -7.65
N GLU A 183 6.93 -1.56 -7.14
CA GLU A 183 6.11 -2.76 -7.22
C GLU A 183 4.85 -2.64 -6.35
N THR A 184 5.02 -2.13 -5.12
CA THR A 184 3.92 -1.92 -4.17
C THR A 184 2.95 -0.81 -4.63
N TYR A 185 3.49 0.23 -5.26
CA TYR A 185 2.75 1.41 -5.72
C TYR A 185 3.06 1.67 -7.20
N PRO A 186 2.53 0.85 -8.12
CA PRO A 186 2.95 0.83 -9.52
C PRO A 186 2.60 2.10 -10.28
N PRO A 187 3.43 2.56 -11.23
CA PRO A 187 3.00 3.56 -12.20
C PRO A 187 1.73 3.08 -12.93
N LEU A 188 0.97 4.02 -13.47
CA LEU A 188 -0.22 3.67 -14.26
C LEU A 188 0.20 3.18 -15.66
N PRO A 189 -0.52 2.23 -16.27
CA PRO A 189 -0.30 1.86 -17.66
C PRO A 189 -0.51 3.09 -18.55
N GLN A 190 0.43 3.38 -19.43
CA GLN A 190 0.38 4.55 -20.31
C GLN A 190 -0.63 4.28 -21.44
N PRO A 191 -1.77 5.00 -21.52
CA PRO A 191 -2.70 4.80 -22.62
C PRO A 191 -2.11 5.36 -23.92
N GLU A 192 -2.07 4.53 -24.94
CA GLU A 192 -1.62 4.89 -26.27
C GLU A 192 -2.78 5.40 -27.12
N LEU A 193 -2.57 6.54 -27.78
CA LEU A 193 -3.58 7.17 -28.62
C LEU A 193 -3.59 6.51 -30.00
N ARG A 194 -4.79 6.32 -30.55
CA ARG A 194 -4.94 5.82 -31.92
C ARG A 194 -4.56 6.91 -32.93
N ALA A 195 -3.71 6.58 -33.90
CA ALA A 195 -3.29 7.51 -34.94
C ALA A 195 -4.48 8.02 -35.78
N GLU A 196 -4.42 9.28 -36.18
CA GLU A 196 -5.42 9.85 -37.09
C GLU A 196 -5.17 9.30 -38.49
N ARG A 197 -6.01 8.35 -38.93
CA ARG A 197 -6.10 8.01 -40.35
C ARG A 197 -6.64 9.26 -41.06
N SER A 198 -5.73 9.98 -41.72
CA SER A 198 -6.05 11.11 -42.60
C SER A 198 -6.71 10.60 -43.87
#